data_AF-A0A6P6H5S2-F1
#
_entry.id   AF-A0A6P6H5S2-F1
#
_cell.length_a   1.000
_cell.length_b   1.000
_cell.length_c   1.000
_cell.angle_alpha   90.00
_cell.angle_beta   90.00
_cell.angle_gamma   90.00
#
_symmetry.space_group_name_H-M   'P 1'
#
loop_
_entity.id
_entity.type
_entity.pdbx_description
1 polymer ?
#
loop_
_entity_poly.entity_id
_entity_poly.type
_entity_poly.pdbx_seq_one_letter_code
_entity_poly.pdbx_strand_id
1 'polypeptide(L)'
;MSAEALSSDSTGEGSAFKFIHTVVDRILPALAVDRRLLPVLCPVPPAQQPLVNGIQVLMENSVTSSAFPNPSILIAMNLAGAYNVEAQKLLTYKLMASDIADLTIGQLALTVMALTSSCRDPGNKVSILHRQMENWAPSSPNAQSSTFYGPSLAVLALCQKNPETTLPIAVRFAKILLANSSPFNTDTGAMVILALTCMYNKIPVGSEEGYRSLFGQVLEDVVKNISMKIKDNGIIGDIYSTGLAMQALSVTPKHPPKKWNCKKTMDTILKEIELGKFHNPMSIAQILPSLKGKTYLDVPHVSCIPGHEGQPTLPSQTNPAPTSASNITVIYTINNQLRGVELHFNETINVSVKAGSVLLVVLEEAQRRSSMFKFETTMTSWGLVVSSINNIAENVHHRTYWQFLSGKTPLDEGVADYIPFNHEHITANFTQY
;
A
#
# COMPACT_ATOMS: atom_id res chain seq x y z
N MET A 1 -0.06 -104.30 17.71
CA MET A 1 -1.46 -104.26 17.22
C MET A 1 -2.05 -102.94 17.72
N SER A 2 -1.80 -101.82 17.04
CA SER A 2 -2.64 -101.16 15.99
C SER A 2 -3.41 -99.98 16.63
N ALA A 3 -3.52 -98.74 16.15
CA ALA A 3 -2.84 -97.89 15.13
C ALA A 3 -3.33 -96.42 15.32
N GLU A 4 -2.44 -95.43 15.09
CA GLU A 4 -2.53 -94.09 14.40
C GLU A 4 -3.82 -93.19 14.42
N ALA A 5 -3.87 -91.84 14.25
CA ALA A 5 -2.92 -90.70 14.20
C ALA A 5 -3.67 -89.32 13.98
N LEU A 6 -3.04 -88.21 14.43
CA LEU A 6 -2.90 -86.79 13.94
C LEU A 6 -4.03 -85.82 13.44
N SER A 7 -4.03 -84.60 14.05
CA SER A 7 -3.97 -83.19 13.50
C SER A 7 -5.15 -82.47 12.79
N SER A 8 -5.58 -81.30 13.30
CA SER A 8 -5.43 -79.93 12.68
C SER A 8 -6.29 -78.84 13.36
N ASP A 9 -5.95 -77.58 13.05
CA ASP A 9 -6.08 -76.32 13.81
C ASP A 9 -7.20 -75.37 13.30
N SER A 10 -7.66 -74.42 14.12
CA SER A 10 -7.94 -73.00 13.77
C SER A 10 -8.89 -72.31 14.76
N THR A 11 -8.43 -71.14 15.21
CA THR A 11 -9.05 -70.20 16.14
C THR A 11 -9.77 -69.10 15.36
N GLY A 12 -10.95 -68.66 15.82
CA GLY A 12 -11.70 -67.60 15.15
C GLY A 12 -12.77 -66.94 16.03
N GLU A 13 -12.66 -65.61 16.14
CA GLU A 13 -13.77 -64.67 16.37
C GLU A 13 -14.37 -64.56 17.79
N GLY A 14 -13.64 -63.89 18.69
CA GLY A 14 -14.17 -63.48 20.00
C GLY A 14 -13.67 -62.14 20.56
N SER A 15 -12.97 -61.30 19.79
CA SER A 15 -12.29 -60.11 20.37
C SER A 15 -12.26 -58.84 19.51
N ALA A 16 -13.10 -58.71 18.47
CA ALA A 16 -13.02 -57.55 17.57
C ALA A 16 -13.95 -56.37 17.94
N PHE A 17 -15.03 -56.58 18.68
CA PHE A 17 -16.09 -55.56 18.81
C PHE A 17 -16.05 -54.70 20.09
N LYS A 18 -15.28 -55.07 21.12
CA LYS A 18 -15.15 -54.27 22.36
C LYS A 18 -13.88 -53.42 22.46
N PHE A 19 -12.97 -53.51 21.48
CA PHE A 19 -11.76 -52.69 21.42
C PHE A 19 -11.93 -51.41 20.58
N ILE A 20 -12.99 -51.31 19.78
CA ILE A 20 -13.22 -50.19 18.87
C ILE A 20 -13.78 -48.96 19.61
N HIS A 21 -14.47 -49.13 20.73
CA HIS A 21 -15.07 -47.99 21.46
C HIS A 21 -14.17 -47.32 22.50
N THR A 22 -13.01 -47.92 22.84
CA THR A 22 -12.09 -47.38 23.87
C THR A 22 -10.76 -46.89 23.29
N VAL A 23 -10.50 -47.13 21.99
CA VAL A 23 -9.27 -46.68 21.29
C VAL A 23 -9.52 -45.43 20.44
N VAL A 24 -10.75 -45.16 20.01
CA VAL A 24 -11.08 -43.96 19.21
C VAL A 24 -10.91 -42.65 20.02
N ASP A 25 -11.03 -42.71 21.35
CA ASP A 25 -10.80 -41.56 22.23
C ASP A 25 -9.35 -41.40 22.71
N ARG A 26 -8.42 -42.26 22.27
CA ARG A 26 -6.99 -42.18 22.66
C ARG A 26 -6.00 -42.05 21.49
N ILE A 27 -6.48 -41.89 20.25
CA ILE A 27 -5.63 -41.64 19.07
C ILE A 27 -6.20 -40.48 18.22
N LEU A 28 -6.55 -39.37 18.86
CA LEU A 28 -6.49 -38.06 18.20
C LEU A 28 -5.43 -37.23 18.93
N PRO A 29 -4.19 -37.12 18.42
CA PRO A 29 -3.38 -35.98 18.81
C PRO A 29 -4.14 -34.74 18.38
N ALA A 30 -4.13 -33.74 19.27
CA ALA A 30 -4.74 -32.44 19.09
C ALA A 30 -4.48 -31.88 17.68
N LEU A 31 -5.44 -32.08 16.77
CA LEU A 31 -5.72 -31.10 15.73
C LEU A 31 -6.37 -29.93 16.47
N ALA A 32 -5.54 -29.15 17.16
CA ALA A 32 -5.78 -27.73 17.21
C ALA A 32 -5.85 -27.32 15.73
N VAL A 33 -7.06 -27.29 15.20
CA VAL A 33 -7.35 -26.56 13.97
C VAL A 33 -6.83 -25.17 14.30
N ASP A 34 -5.65 -24.85 13.78
CA ASP A 34 -5.17 -23.49 13.68
C ASP A 34 -6.32 -22.77 13.00
N ARG A 35 -7.14 -22.06 13.79
CA ARG A 35 -8.21 -21.21 13.29
C ARG A 35 -7.48 -20.07 12.59
N ARG A 36 -6.96 -20.35 11.40
CA ARG A 36 -6.62 -19.33 10.43
C ARG A 36 -7.89 -18.53 10.30
N LEU A 37 -7.83 -17.29 10.76
CA LEU A 37 -8.82 -16.28 10.45
C LEU A 37 -9.07 -16.37 8.95
N LEU A 38 -10.27 -16.79 8.56
CA LEU A 38 -10.68 -16.69 7.15
C LEU A 38 -10.58 -15.21 6.77
N PRO A 39 -9.96 -14.89 5.62
CA PRO A 39 -9.87 -13.51 5.18
C PRO A 39 -11.25 -12.85 5.23
N VAL A 40 -11.33 -11.69 5.87
CA VAL A 40 -12.57 -10.90 5.87
C VAL A 40 -12.68 -10.26 4.49
N LEU A 41 -13.34 -10.95 3.57
CA LEU A 41 -13.64 -10.47 2.23
C LEU A 41 -15.00 -9.78 2.23
N CYS A 42 -15.02 -8.51 1.83
CA CYS A 42 -16.25 -7.81 1.45
C CYS A 42 -16.19 -7.47 -0.04
N PRO A 43 -16.80 -8.28 -0.93
CA PRO A 43 -16.73 -8.02 -2.36
C PRO A 43 -17.52 -6.76 -2.73
N VAL A 44 -17.07 -6.07 -3.78
CA VAL A 44 -17.82 -4.99 -4.42
C VAL A 44 -19.17 -5.53 -4.92
N PRO A 45 -20.30 -4.88 -4.62
CA PRO A 45 -21.60 -5.27 -5.15
C PRO A 45 -21.59 -5.34 -6.69
N PRO A 46 -22.19 -6.37 -7.34
CA PRO A 46 -22.19 -6.49 -8.80
C PRO A 46 -22.69 -5.23 -9.53
N ALA A 47 -23.68 -4.53 -8.96
CA ALA A 47 -24.21 -3.29 -9.52
C ALA A 47 -23.20 -2.12 -9.54
N GLN A 48 -22.17 -2.15 -8.68
CA GLN A 48 -21.13 -1.12 -8.58
C GLN A 48 -19.82 -1.53 -9.28
N GLN A 49 -19.75 -2.73 -9.89
CA GLN A 49 -18.59 -3.14 -10.69
C GLN A 49 -18.25 -2.19 -11.85
N PRO A 50 -19.21 -1.60 -12.58
CA PRO A 50 -18.90 -0.62 -13.62
C PRO A 50 -18.09 0.58 -13.12
N LEU A 51 -18.31 1.02 -11.87
CA LEU A 51 -17.57 2.11 -11.25
C LEU A 51 -16.09 1.73 -11.05
N VAL A 52 -15.84 0.52 -10.52
CA VAL A 52 -14.49 0.00 -10.31
C VAL A 52 -13.76 -0.20 -11.64
N ASN A 53 -14.46 -0.72 -12.66
CA ASN A 53 -13.90 -0.87 -13.99
C ASN A 53 -13.55 0.49 -14.62
N GLY A 54 -14.37 1.53 -14.35
CA GLY A 54 -14.11 2.89 -14.81
C GLY A 54 -12.78 3.46 -14.30
N ILE A 55 -12.54 3.38 -12.98
CA ILE A 55 -11.26 3.85 -12.41
C ILE A 55 -10.07 2.97 -12.83
N GLN A 56 -10.27 1.67 -13.02
CA GLN A 56 -9.22 0.80 -13.54
C GLN A 56 -8.76 1.26 -14.94
N VAL A 57 -9.69 1.52 -15.85
CA VAL A 57 -9.35 2.04 -17.19
C VAL A 57 -8.71 3.43 -17.10
N LEU A 58 -9.20 4.31 -16.21
CA LEU A 58 -8.59 5.62 -15.98
C LEU A 58 -7.12 5.51 -15.57
N MET A 59 -6.81 4.59 -14.64
CA MET A 59 -5.44 4.31 -14.19
C MET A 59 -4.57 3.72 -15.31
N GLU A 60 -5.08 2.72 -16.05
CA GLU A 60 -4.32 2.09 -17.14
C GLU A 60 -4.03 3.08 -18.28
N ASN A 61 -4.97 3.99 -18.58
CA ASN A 61 -4.79 5.05 -19.57
C ASN A 61 -3.77 6.13 -19.17
N SER A 62 -3.38 6.21 -17.90
CA SER A 62 -2.32 7.14 -17.47
C SER A 62 -0.93 6.66 -17.89
N VAL A 63 -0.80 5.43 -18.39
CA VAL A 63 0.47 4.85 -18.82
C VAL A 63 0.78 5.27 -20.25
N THR A 64 1.76 6.15 -20.41
CA THR A 64 2.25 6.61 -21.72
C THR A 64 3.78 6.51 -21.82
N SER A 65 4.30 6.76 -23.02
CA SER A 65 5.75 6.78 -23.26
C SER A 65 6.47 7.86 -22.44
N SER A 66 5.84 9.03 -22.25
CA SER A 66 6.37 10.14 -21.47
C SER A 66 6.03 10.10 -19.97
N ALA A 67 5.03 9.32 -19.56
CA ALA A 67 4.63 9.21 -18.15
C ALA A 67 5.73 8.63 -17.27
N PHE A 68 5.78 9.07 -15.99
CA PHE A 68 6.66 8.49 -14.99
C PHE A 68 6.35 6.98 -14.79
N PRO A 69 7.33 6.06 -14.89
CA PRO A 69 7.09 4.63 -14.69
C PRO A 69 6.67 4.34 -13.24
N ASN A 70 5.41 3.97 -13.02
CA ASN A 70 4.87 3.70 -11.68
C ASN A 70 4.66 2.19 -11.47
N PRO A 71 5.49 1.50 -10.65
CA PRO A 71 5.32 0.06 -10.43
C PRO A 71 4.03 -0.32 -9.70
N SER A 72 3.46 0.59 -8.88
CA SER A 72 2.20 0.32 -8.17
C SER A 72 1.03 0.16 -9.15
N ILE A 73 1.02 0.96 -10.23
CA ILE A 73 0.02 0.85 -11.31
C ILE A 73 0.13 -0.53 -11.99
N LEU A 74 1.34 -0.99 -12.29
CA LEU A 74 1.55 -2.31 -12.91
C LEU A 74 1.09 -3.44 -11.98
N ILE A 75 1.42 -3.38 -10.69
CA ILE A 75 0.95 -4.35 -9.69
C ILE A 75 -0.58 -4.36 -9.65
N ALA A 76 -1.20 -3.18 -9.60
CA ALA A 76 -2.66 -3.05 -9.49
C ALA A 76 -3.39 -3.63 -10.71
N MET A 77 -3.00 -3.27 -11.94
CA MET A 77 -3.63 -3.83 -13.14
C MET A 77 -3.38 -5.34 -13.28
N ASN A 78 -2.20 -5.84 -12.88
CA ASN A 78 -1.90 -7.27 -12.94
C ASN A 78 -2.72 -8.08 -11.92
N LEU A 79 -2.94 -7.54 -10.71
CA LEU A 79 -3.80 -8.17 -9.70
C LEU A 79 -5.28 -8.11 -10.09
N ALA A 80 -5.71 -7.03 -10.74
CA ALA A 80 -7.09 -6.82 -11.19
C ALA A 80 -7.44 -7.58 -12.47
N GLY A 81 -6.44 -7.90 -13.30
CA GLY A 81 -6.61 -8.33 -14.69
C GLY A 81 -6.63 -7.12 -15.61
N ALA A 82 -5.54 -6.88 -16.35
CA ALA A 82 -5.35 -5.67 -17.15
C ALA A 82 -6.29 -5.64 -18.37
N TYR A 83 -6.94 -4.48 -18.62
CA TYR A 83 -7.73 -4.28 -19.84
C TYR A 83 -6.87 -3.81 -21.01
N ASN A 84 -5.91 -2.92 -20.75
CA ASN A 84 -5.02 -2.33 -21.73
C ASN A 84 -3.66 -3.05 -21.75
N VAL A 85 -3.57 -4.08 -22.60
CA VAL A 85 -2.37 -4.94 -22.72
C VAL A 85 -1.17 -4.17 -23.26
N GLU A 86 -1.39 -3.17 -24.11
CA GLU A 86 -0.35 -2.29 -24.64
C GLU A 86 0.28 -1.44 -23.52
N ALA A 87 -0.55 -0.84 -22.67
CA ALA A 87 -0.10 -0.10 -21.48
C ALA A 87 0.65 -1.01 -20.51
N GLN A 88 0.10 -2.19 -20.21
CA GLN A 88 0.74 -3.19 -19.36
C GLN A 88 2.14 -3.54 -19.90
N LYS A 89 2.24 -3.90 -21.18
CA LYS A 89 3.50 -4.24 -21.85
C LYS A 89 4.49 -3.08 -21.84
N LEU A 90 4.04 -1.87 -22.15
CA LEU A 90 4.86 -0.66 -22.13
C LEU A 90 5.46 -0.42 -20.73
N LEU A 91 4.62 -0.45 -19.69
CA LEU A 91 5.06 -0.21 -18.33
C LEU A 91 6.00 -1.31 -17.83
N THR A 92 5.73 -2.59 -18.16
CA THR A 92 6.65 -3.69 -17.86
C THR A 92 8.04 -3.41 -18.43
N TYR A 93 8.15 -3.02 -19.70
CA TYR A 93 9.47 -2.75 -20.30
C TYR A 93 10.18 -1.55 -19.70
N LYS A 94 9.45 -0.46 -19.37
CA LYS A 94 10.04 0.69 -18.68
C LYS A 94 10.65 0.31 -17.34
N LEU A 95 9.96 -0.56 -16.58
CA LEU A 95 10.44 -1.03 -15.27
C LEU A 95 11.57 -2.07 -15.38
N MET A 96 11.62 -2.85 -16.46
CA MET A 96 12.76 -3.71 -16.74
C MET A 96 14.02 -2.88 -17.02
N ALA A 97 13.86 -1.81 -17.81
CA ALA A 97 14.93 -0.91 -18.22
C ALA A 97 15.32 0.13 -17.15
N SER A 98 14.65 0.18 -16.00
CA SER A 98 14.96 1.16 -14.96
C SER A 98 16.37 0.93 -14.38
N ASP A 99 17.15 2.01 -14.30
CA ASP A 99 18.41 2.01 -13.57
C ASP A 99 18.13 1.81 -12.08
N ILE A 100 18.90 0.92 -11.46
CA ILE A 100 18.77 0.58 -10.05
C ILE A 100 19.36 1.69 -9.16
N ALA A 101 20.33 2.45 -9.68
CA ALA A 101 20.95 3.55 -8.96
C ALA A 101 19.96 4.68 -8.60
N ASP A 102 18.92 4.85 -9.42
CA ASP A 102 17.90 5.88 -9.25
C ASP A 102 16.75 5.46 -8.32
N LEU A 103 16.74 4.21 -7.86
CA LEU A 103 15.64 3.65 -7.08
C LEU A 103 15.95 3.62 -5.59
N THR A 104 15.06 4.25 -4.81
CA THR A 104 15.01 4.03 -3.36
C THR A 104 14.66 2.58 -3.03
N ILE A 105 14.93 2.14 -1.79
CA ILE A 105 14.57 0.80 -1.29
C ILE A 105 13.11 0.45 -1.59
N GLY A 106 12.19 1.38 -1.34
CA GLY A 106 10.75 1.19 -1.60
C GLY A 106 10.42 1.07 -3.08
N GLN A 107 11.01 1.91 -3.93
CA GLN A 107 10.81 1.85 -5.39
C GLN A 107 11.40 0.58 -5.99
N LEU A 108 12.57 0.14 -5.52
CA LEU A 108 13.19 -1.12 -5.93
C LEU A 108 12.32 -2.31 -5.55
N ALA A 109 11.78 -2.33 -4.31
CA ALA A 109 10.86 -3.36 -3.85
C ALA A 109 9.56 -3.42 -4.68
N LEU A 110 8.94 -2.26 -4.94
CA LEU A 110 7.77 -2.16 -5.80
C LEU A 110 8.09 -2.63 -7.22
N THR A 111 9.26 -2.29 -7.76
CA THR A 111 9.70 -2.76 -9.09
C THR A 111 9.86 -4.28 -9.13
N VAL A 112 10.46 -4.89 -8.09
CA VAL A 112 10.57 -6.35 -7.97
C VAL A 112 9.19 -7.01 -7.96
N MET A 113 8.24 -6.50 -7.18
CA MET A 113 6.86 -7.03 -7.15
C MET A 113 6.13 -6.82 -8.48
N ALA A 114 6.27 -5.66 -9.12
CA ALA A 114 5.67 -5.35 -10.40
C ALA A 114 6.15 -6.29 -11.52
N LEU A 115 7.47 -6.51 -11.62
CA LEU A 115 8.04 -7.47 -12.57
C LEU A 115 7.59 -8.90 -12.27
N THR A 116 7.53 -9.28 -10.99
CA THR A 116 7.02 -10.59 -10.56
C THR A 116 5.57 -10.82 -10.99
N SER A 117 4.70 -9.83 -10.78
CA SER A 117 3.30 -9.89 -11.23
C SER A 117 3.13 -9.93 -12.75
N SER A 118 4.17 -9.54 -13.50
CA SER A 118 4.21 -9.61 -14.97
C SER A 118 4.90 -10.89 -15.48
N CYS A 119 5.17 -11.85 -14.59
CA CYS A 119 5.95 -13.06 -14.87
C CYS A 119 7.32 -12.76 -15.52
N ARG A 120 7.93 -11.64 -15.16
CA ARG A 120 9.29 -11.27 -15.56
C ARG A 120 10.25 -11.52 -14.40
N ASP A 121 11.43 -12.03 -14.74
CA ASP A 121 12.51 -12.15 -13.78
C ASP A 121 13.02 -10.75 -13.39
N PRO A 122 12.95 -10.37 -12.09
CA PRO A 122 13.52 -9.11 -11.63
C PRO A 122 15.05 -9.09 -11.65
N GLY A 123 15.71 -10.24 -11.82
CA GLY A 123 17.16 -10.35 -11.95
C GLY A 123 17.93 -9.83 -10.73
N ASN A 124 19.00 -9.07 -10.98
CA ASN A 124 19.86 -8.51 -9.93
C ASN A 124 19.18 -7.49 -9.00
N LYS A 125 17.97 -7.02 -9.34
CA LYS A 125 17.18 -6.13 -8.47
C LYS A 125 16.89 -6.78 -7.11
N VAL A 126 16.69 -8.09 -7.06
CA VAL A 126 16.42 -8.83 -5.81
C VAL A 126 17.66 -8.87 -4.92
N SER A 127 18.83 -9.21 -5.47
CA SER A 127 20.08 -9.30 -4.70
C SER A 127 20.54 -7.93 -4.21
N ILE A 128 20.36 -6.87 -5.01
CA ILE A 128 20.67 -5.51 -4.59
C ILE A 128 19.73 -5.05 -3.46
N LEU A 129 18.43 -5.32 -3.58
CA LEU A 129 17.45 -5.01 -2.54
C LEU A 129 17.78 -5.73 -1.23
N HIS A 130 18.16 -7.00 -1.31
CA HIS A 130 18.58 -7.80 -0.15
C HIS A 130 19.79 -7.16 0.55
N ARG A 131 20.87 -6.85 -0.19
CA ARG A 131 22.07 -6.19 0.34
C ARG A 131 21.81 -4.80 0.92
N GLN A 132 20.91 -4.01 0.31
CA GLN A 132 20.49 -2.72 0.87
C GLN A 132 19.78 -2.92 2.21
N MET A 133 18.89 -3.92 2.29
CA MET A 133 18.16 -4.23 3.51
C MET A 133 19.03 -4.86 4.59
N GLU A 134 20.08 -5.61 4.26
CA GLU A 134 21.08 -6.12 5.22
C GLU A 134 21.78 -5.01 6.00
N ASN A 135 21.98 -3.85 5.38
CA ASN A 135 22.63 -2.69 6.00
C ASN A 135 21.63 -1.62 6.47
N TRP A 136 20.34 -1.81 6.21
CA TRP A 136 19.33 -0.83 6.56
C TRP A 136 19.12 -0.73 8.08
N ALA A 137 19.12 0.50 8.57
CA ALA A 137 18.71 0.90 9.91
C ALA A 137 18.04 2.29 9.86
N PRO A 138 17.07 2.58 10.74
CA PRO A 138 16.53 3.94 10.84
C PRO A 138 17.59 4.89 11.44
N SER A 139 17.42 6.19 11.20
CA SER A 139 18.31 7.23 11.72
C SER A 139 18.31 7.33 13.25
N SER A 140 17.21 6.97 13.90
CA SER A 140 17.10 6.89 15.36
C SER A 140 15.93 5.98 15.77
N PRO A 141 15.85 5.53 17.04
CA PRO A 141 14.68 4.83 17.56
C PRO A 141 13.38 5.63 17.46
N ASN A 142 13.46 6.97 17.42
CA ASN A 142 12.32 7.88 17.31
C ASN A 142 12.13 8.40 15.87
N ALA A 143 12.73 7.75 14.88
CA ALA A 143 12.51 8.07 13.47
C ALA A 143 11.02 7.94 13.13
N GLN A 144 10.50 8.89 12.35
CA GLN A 144 9.08 8.90 12.00
C GLN A 144 8.62 7.58 11.41
N SER A 145 7.38 7.21 11.72
CA SER A 145 6.72 5.99 11.29
C SER A 145 6.77 5.81 9.77
N SER A 146 6.63 6.88 8.99
CA SER A 146 6.75 6.86 7.52
C SER A 146 8.08 6.31 7.00
N THR A 147 9.17 6.40 7.78
CA THR A 147 10.49 5.84 7.45
C THR A 147 10.44 4.33 7.23
N PHE A 148 9.47 3.65 7.85
CA PHE A 148 9.33 2.19 7.77
C PHE A 148 8.50 1.72 6.56
N TYR A 149 7.87 2.62 5.79
CA TYR A 149 7.03 2.25 4.65
C TYR A 149 7.83 1.56 3.54
N GLY A 150 8.92 2.20 3.07
CA GLY A 150 9.81 1.62 2.05
C GLY A 150 10.46 0.29 2.47
N PRO A 151 11.05 0.21 3.67
CA PRO A 151 11.56 -1.05 4.23
C PRO A 151 10.51 -2.15 4.37
N SER A 152 9.26 -1.81 4.70
CA SER A 152 8.16 -2.79 4.73
C SER A 152 7.90 -3.40 3.35
N LEU A 153 7.86 -2.57 2.30
CA LEU A 153 7.76 -3.05 0.92
C LEU A 153 8.93 -3.98 0.57
N ALA A 154 10.15 -3.65 1.01
CA ALA A 154 11.33 -4.47 0.75
C ALA A 154 11.25 -5.84 1.45
N VAL A 155 10.87 -5.88 2.73
CA VAL A 155 10.67 -7.14 3.45
C VAL A 155 9.58 -7.98 2.78
N LEU A 156 8.48 -7.36 2.34
CA LEU A 156 7.42 -8.05 1.60
C LEU A 156 7.94 -8.66 0.29
N ALA A 157 8.61 -7.86 -0.55
CA ALA A 157 9.15 -8.32 -1.83
C ALA A 157 10.19 -9.44 -1.67
N LEU A 158 11.08 -9.32 -0.67
CA LEU A 158 12.09 -10.34 -0.37
C LEU A 158 11.45 -11.63 0.18
N CYS A 159 10.47 -11.52 1.08
CA CYS A 159 9.73 -12.67 1.62
C CYS A 159 9.01 -13.47 0.51
N GLN A 160 8.49 -12.76 -0.49
CA GLN A 160 7.85 -13.40 -1.64
C GLN A 160 8.82 -14.19 -2.51
N LYS A 161 10.10 -13.78 -2.58
CA LYS A 161 11.15 -14.46 -3.35
C LYS A 161 11.82 -15.58 -2.59
N ASN A 162 12.30 -15.31 -1.38
CA ASN A 162 12.94 -16.31 -0.55
C ASN A 162 12.75 -15.95 0.94
N PRO A 163 11.78 -16.57 1.64
CA PRO A 163 11.49 -16.25 3.02
C PRO A 163 12.63 -16.65 3.98
N GLU A 164 13.36 -17.73 3.69
CA GLU A 164 14.45 -18.23 4.54
C GLU A 164 15.61 -17.23 4.59
N THR A 165 16.08 -16.75 3.44
CA THR A 165 17.15 -15.73 3.38
C THR A 165 16.70 -14.35 3.86
N THR A 166 15.38 -14.11 3.93
CA THR A 166 14.80 -12.85 4.41
C THR A 166 14.62 -12.83 5.92
N LEU A 167 14.60 -14.01 6.58
CA LEU A 167 14.30 -14.14 7.99
C LEU A 167 15.18 -13.26 8.91
N PRO A 168 16.52 -13.18 8.74
CA PRO A 168 17.34 -12.31 9.57
C PRO A 168 16.99 -10.82 9.44
N ILE A 169 16.71 -10.37 8.20
CA ILE A 169 16.29 -8.98 7.90
C ILE A 169 14.95 -8.70 8.58
N ALA A 170 13.98 -9.59 8.42
CA ALA A 170 12.64 -9.45 8.99
C ALA A 170 12.67 -9.43 10.53
N VAL A 171 13.49 -10.27 11.17
CA VAL A 171 13.65 -10.29 12.63
C VAL A 171 14.23 -8.97 13.14
N ARG A 172 15.28 -8.45 12.49
CA ARG A 172 15.86 -7.16 12.87
C ARG A 172 14.85 -6.04 12.66
N PHE A 173 14.15 -6.04 11.53
CA PHE A 173 13.10 -5.08 11.22
C PHE A 173 11.98 -5.08 12.27
N ALA A 174 11.48 -6.25 12.66
CA ALA A 174 10.46 -6.40 13.69
C ALA A 174 10.90 -5.89 15.07
N LYS A 175 12.15 -6.17 15.47
CA LYS A 175 12.72 -5.64 16.73
C LYS A 175 12.82 -4.11 16.73
N ILE A 176 13.23 -3.51 15.61
CA ILE A 176 13.30 -2.07 15.47
C ILE A 176 11.90 -1.45 15.56
N LEU A 177 10.90 -2.05 14.91
CA LEU A 177 9.50 -1.59 14.98
C LEU A 177 8.95 -1.61 16.40
N LEU A 178 9.21 -2.67 17.19
CA LEU A 178 8.79 -2.74 18.59
C LEU A 178 9.44 -1.66 19.48
N ALA A 179 10.66 -1.26 19.15
CA ALA A 179 11.38 -0.23 19.89
C ALA A 179 10.98 1.20 19.44
N ASN A 180 10.31 1.35 18.30
CA ASN A 180 9.91 2.65 17.80
C ASN A 180 8.73 3.22 18.59
N SER A 181 8.82 4.50 18.96
CA SER A 181 7.81 5.18 19.76
C SER A 181 7.08 6.30 19.00
N SER A 182 7.30 6.40 17.68
CA SER A 182 6.78 7.50 16.88
C SER A 182 5.27 7.38 16.66
N PRO A 183 4.56 8.52 16.45
CA PRO A 183 3.12 8.50 16.22
C PRO A 183 2.72 7.63 15.04
N PHE A 184 1.75 6.74 15.24
CA PHE A 184 1.33 5.76 14.24
C PHE A 184 0.87 6.39 12.90
N ASN A 185 1.37 5.85 11.79
CA ASN A 185 0.92 6.17 10.43
C ASN A 185 0.24 4.95 9.79
N THR A 186 -0.97 5.15 9.24
CA THR A 186 -1.84 4.07 8.73
C THR A 186 -1.22 3.34 7.54
N ASP A 187 -0.70 4.06 6.54
CA ASP A 187 -0.09 3.48 5.34
C ASP A 187 1.10 2.58 5.68
N THR A 188 1.95 3.07 6.58
CA THR A 188 3.12 2.33 7.07
C THR A 188 2.67 1.09 7.81
N GLY A 189 1.74 1.23 8.76
CA GLY A 189 1.22 0.08 9.51
C GLY A 189 0.61 -0.98 8.60
N ALA A 190 -0.09 -0.57 7.54
CA ALA A 190 -0.64 -1.48 6.57
C ALA A 190 0.46 -2.27 5.84
N MET A 191 1.52 -1.60 5.37
CA MET A 191 2.66 -2.28 4.74
C MET A 191 3.42 -3.18 5.69
N VAL A 192 3.60 -2.76 6.95
CA VAL A 192 4.21 -3.61 8.01
C VAL A 192 3.41 -4.89 8.19
N ILE A 193 2.07 -4.80 8.26
CA ILE A 193 1.21 -5.99 8.39
C ILE A 193 1.37 -6.91 7.19
N LEU A 194 1.34 -6.41 5.96
CA LEU A 194 1.52 -7.25 4.77
C LEU A 194 2.90 -7.96 4.80
N ALA A 195 3.97 -7.22 5.08
CA ALA A 195 5.33 -7.74 5.13
C ALA A 195 5.50 -8.82 6.22
N LEU A 196 5.07 -8.53 7.45
CA LEU A 196 5.23 -9.46 8.57
C LEU A 196 4.23 -10.62 8.50
N THR A 197 3.06 -10.45 7.88
CA THR A 197 2.15 -11.57 7.60
C THR A 197 2.77 -12.55 6.61
N CYS A 198 3.45 -12.05 5.56
CA CYS A 198 4.21 -12.91 4.64
C CYS A 198 5.23 -13.76 5.42
N MET A 199 6.04 -13.12 6.27
CA MET A 199 7.08 -13.80 7.05
C MET A 199 6.48 -14.77 8.07
N TYR A 200 5.44 -14.36 8.79
CA TYR A 200 4.73 -15.16 9.78
C TYR A 200 4.20 -16.48 9.20
N ASN A 201 3.74 -16.46 7.96
CA ASN A 201 3.19 -17.63 7.27
C ASN A 201 4.25 -18.52 6.59
N LYS A 202 5.50 -18.04 6.47
CA LYS A 202 6.58 -18.72 5.74
C LYS A 202 7.82 -18.98 6.61
N ILE A 203 7.63 -19.13 7.92
CA ILE A 203 8.73 -19.50 8.82
C ILE A 203 9.20 -20.93 8.45
N PRO A 204 10.51 -21.15 8.20
CA PRO A 204 11.04 -22.47 7.90
C PRO A 204 10.75 -23.47 9.02
N VAL A 205 10.37 -24.69 8.65
CA VAL A 205 10.14 -25.79 9.58
C VAL A 205 11.42 -26.04 10.39
N GLY A 206 11.29 -26.13 11.72
CA GLY A 206 12.43 -26.31 12.63
C GLY A 206 13.12 -25.03 13.08
N SER A 207 12.76 -23.87 12.51
CA SER A 207 13.22 -22.54 12.98
C SER A 207 12.15 -21.79 13.79
N GLU A 208 11.16 -22.49 14.33
CA GLU A 208 9.95 -21.87 14.89
C GLU A 208 10.16 -21.16 16.24
N GLU A 209 11.22 -21.50 16.97
CA GLU A 209 11.40 -21.06 18.35
C GLU A 209 11.63 -19.54 18.41
N GLY A 210 10.60 -18.81 18.84
CA GLY A 210 10.64 -17.36 19.07
C GLY A 210 10.27 -16.47 17.87
N TYR A 211 10.54 -16.85 16.62
CA TYR A 211 10.25 -15.95 15.47
C TYR A 211 8.75 -15.73 15.23
N ARG A 212 7.95 -16.79 15.33
CA ARG A 212 6.49 -16.68 15.19
C ARG A 212 5.89 -15.80 16.28
N SER A 213 6.41 -15.92 17.49
CA SER A 213 6.03 -15.08 18.63
C SER A 213 6.38 -13.61 18.39
N LEU A 214 7.62 -13.32 17.97
CA LEU A 214 8.09 -11.96 17.67
C LEU A 214 7.22 -11.29 16.60
N PHE A 215 7.04 -11.93 15.44
CA PHE A 215 6.21 -11.36 14.38
C PHE A 215 4.75 -11.23 14.82
N GLY A 216 4.23 -12.21 15.56
CA GLY A 216 2.90 -12.17 16.14
C GLY A 216 2.70 -10.98 17.07
N GLN A 217 3.68 -10.65 17.91
CA GLN A 217 3.62 -9.49 18.81
C GLN A 217 3.54 -8.17 18.02
N VAL A 218 4.42 -7.98 17.03
CA VAL A 218 4.40 -6.75 16.21
C VAL A 218 3.08 -6.63 15.45
N LEU A 219 2.59 -7.73 14.86
CA LEU A 219 1.31 -7.75 14.14
C LEU A 219 0.15 -7.36 15.07
N GLU A 220 0.16 -7.83 16.31
CA GLU A 220 -0.88 -7.52 17.28
C GLU A 220 -0.91 -6.03 17.63
N ASP A 221 0.26 -5.43 17.89
CA ASP A 221 0.39 -4.00 18.18
C ASP A 221 -0.04 -3.13 17.00
N VAL A 222 0.40 -3.46 15.79
CA VAL A 222 0.09 -2.69 14.58
C VAL A 222 -1.38 -2.82 14.18
N VAL A 223 -1.96 -4.02 14.27
CA VAL A 223 -3.40 -4.24 14.01
C VAL A 223 -4.26 -3.48 15.01
N LYS A 224 -3.88 -3.47 16.28
CA LYS A 224 -4.54 -2.65 17.30
C LYS A 224 -4.53 -1.17 16.90
N ASN A 225 -3.37 -0.64 16.51
CA ASN A 225 -3.23 0.76 16.09
C ASN A 225 -4.07 1.09 14.84
N ILE A 226 -4.06 0.24 13.80
CA ILE A 226 -4.92 0.42 12.62
C ILE A 226 -6.40 0.41 13.02
N SER A 227 -6.81 -0.55 13.86
CA SER A 227 -8.21 -0.68 14.26
C SER A 227 -8.74 0.57 14.98
N MET A 228 -7.87 1.26 15.73
CA MET A 228 -8.20 2.54 16.39
C MET A 228 -8.33 3.71 15.42
N LYS A 229 -7.78 3.60 14.20
CA LYS A 229 -7.90 4.60 13.12
C LYS A 229 -9.14 4.39 12.23
N ILE A 230 -9.95 3.37 12.49
CA ILE A 230 -11.24 3.17 11.81
C ILE A 230 -12.22 4.23 12.30
N LYS A 231 -12.53 5.20 11.45
CA LYS A 231 -13.54 6.25 11.67
C LYS A 231 -14.95 5.65 11.63
N ASP A 232 -15.91 6.37 12.20
CA ASP A 232 -17.30 5.89 12.27
C ASP A 232 -17.94 5.72 10.89
N ASN A 233 -17.52 6.50 9.89
CA ASN A 233 -17.99 6.34 8.51
C ASN A 233 -17.39 5.09 7.81
N GLY A 234 -16.33 4.46 8.35
CA GLY A 234 -15.69 3.29 7.75
C GLY A 234 -14.34 3.58 7.10
N ILE A 235 -13.94 4.85 6.96
CA ILE A 235 -12.59 5.24 6.54
C ILE A 235 -11.56 4.79 7.58
N ILE A 236 -10.40 4.31 7.15
CA ILE A 236 -9.33 3.83 8.01
C ILE A 236 -8.13 4.76 7.86
N GLY A 237 -7.89 5.64 8.83
CA GLY A 237 -6.98 6.77 8.66
C GLY A 237 -7.67 7.88 7.85
N ASP A 238 -7.35 7.96 6.57
CA ASP A 238 -7.91 8.88 5.58
C ASP A 238 -8.33 8.11 4.31
N ILE A 239 -8.90 8.82 3.33
CA ILE A 239 -9.43 8.20 2.12
C ILE A 239 -8.35 7.48 1.29
N TYR A 240 -7.13 8.01 1.26
CA TYR A 240 -6.03 7.50 0.46
C TYR A 240 -5.28 6.36 1.15
N SER A 241 -5.20 6.36 2.48
CA SER A 241 -4.62 5.26 3.27
C SER A 241 -5.55 4.06 3.47
N THR A 242 -6.87 4.25 3.27
CA THR A 242 -7.87 3.19 3.48
C THR A 242 -7.63 1.97 2.60
N GLY A 243 -7.20 2.14 1.35
CA GLY A 243 -7.00 1.01 0.42
C GLY A 243 -5.96 0.02 0.89
N LEU A 244 -4.81 0.51 1.37
CA LEU A 244 -3.76 -0.32 1.95
C LEU A 244 -4.21 -0.95 3.27
N ALA A 245 -4.92 -0.19 4.11
CA ALA A 245 -5.44 -0.70 5.37
C ALA A 245 -6.45 -1.84 5.19
N MET A 246 -7.29 -1.79 4.14
CA MET A 246 -8.19 -2.89 3.78
C MET A 246 -7.41 -4.16 3.44
N GLN A 247 -6.33 -4.06 2.65
CA GLN A 247 -5.46 -5.21 2.37
C GLN A 247 -4.92 -5.81 3.68
N ALA A 248 -4.34 -4.96 4.53
CA ALA A 248 -3.74 -5.38 5.79
C ALA A 248 -4.72 -6.09 6.74
N LEU A 249 -5.91 -5.50 6.96
CA LEU A 249 -6.92 -6.09 7.85
C LEU A 249 -7.56 -7.36 7.29
N SER A 250 -7.54 -7.54 5.97
CA SER A 250 -8.08 -8.75 5.33
C SER A 250 -7.17 -9.98 5.47
N VAL A 251 -5.88 -9.81 5.74
CA VAL A 251 -4.89 -10.91 5.74
C VAL A 251 -4.21 -11.16 7.08
N THR A 252 -4.31 -10.22 8.02
CA THR A 252 -3.62 -10.33 9.31
C THR A 252 -4.06 -11.58 10.10
N PRO A 253 -3.13 -12.34 10.72
CA PRO A 253 -3.46 -13.46 11.58
C PRO A 253 -3.95 -13.04 12.98
N LYS A 254 -4.01 -11.73 13.26
CA LYS A 254 -4.36 -11.18 14.58
C LYS A 254 -5.74 -10.51 14.56
N HIS A 255 -6.54 -10.77 15.60
CA HIS A 255 -7.85 -10.15 15.74
C HIS A 255 -7.74 -8.69 16.18
N PRO A 256 -8.34 -7.73 15.45
CA PRO A 256 -8.40 -6.35 15.88
C PRO A 256 -9.35 -6.20 17.09
N PRO A 257 -8.99 -5.40 18.11
CA PRO A 257 -9.84 -5.18 19.28
C PRO A 257 -11.15 -4.45 18.92
N LYS A 258 -11.08 -3.46 18.02
CA LYS A 258 -12.27 -2.85 17.41
C LYS A 258 -12.63 -3.66 16.16
N LYS A 259 -13.81 -4.31 16.17
CA LYS A 259 -14.29 -5.08 15.01
C LYS A 259 -14.41 -4.18 13.79
N TRP A 260 -13.76 -4.57 12.70
CA TRP A 260 -13.84 -3.87 11.42
C TRP A 260 -15.10 -4.27 10.65
N ASN A 261 -15.90 -3.28 10.26
CA ASN A 261 -17.04 -3.47 9.34
C ASN A 261 -16.57 -3.24 7.90
N CYS A 262 -16.07 -4.30 7.27
CA CYS A 262 -15.55 -4.28 5.90
C CYS A 262 -16.57 -3.72 4.89
N LYS A 263 -17.84 -4.15 4.98
CA LYS A 263 -18.90 -3.66 4.08
C LYS A 263 -19.08 -2.15 4.17
N LYS A 264 -19.10 -1.59 5.38
CA LYS A 264 -19.23 -0.14 5.57
C LYS A 264 -18.05 0.63 4.96
N THR A 265 -16.83 0.12 5.12
CA THR A 265 -15.64 0.69 4.46
C THR A 265 -15.77 0.62 2.94
N MET A 266 -16.19 -0.53 2.38
CA MET A 266 -16.39 -0.72 0.95
C MET A 266 -17.43 0.25 0.37
N ASP A 267 -18.62 0.32 1.00
CA ASP A 267 -19.70 1.22 0.56
C ASP A 267 -19.25 2.69 0.60
N THR A 268 -18.44 3.07 1.59
CA THR A 268 -17.90 4.43 1.70
C THR A 268 -16.89 4.73 0.61
N ILE A 269 -15.95 3.82 0.35
CA ILE A 269 -14.97 4.00 -0.73
C ILE A 269 -15.66 4.10 -2.09
N LEU A 270 -16.66 3.26 -2.36
CA LEU A 270 -17.40 3.33 -3.62
C LEU A 270 -18.11 4.68 -3.77
N LYS A 271 -18.68 5.22 -2.70
CA LYS A 271 -19.23 6.59 -2.71
C LYS A 271 -18.16 7.66 -2.98
N GLU A 272 -16.98 7.57 -2.36
CA GLU A 272 -15.88 8.52 -2.62
C GLU A 272 -15.38 8.44 -4.07
N ILE A 273 -15.40 7.25 -4.68
CA ILE A 273 -15.11 7.07 -6.11
C ILE A 273 -16.17 7.76 -6.98
N GLU A 274 -17.47 7.62 -6.66
CA GLU A 274 -18.55 8.34 -7.37
C GLU A 274 -18.41 9.86 -7.26
N LEU A 275 -17.91 10.35 -6.13
CA LEU A 275 -17.60 11.77 -5.89
C LEU A 275 -16.32 12.23 -6.59
N GLY A 276 -15.64 11.36 -7.33
CA GLY A 276 -14.45 11.70 -8.11
C GLY A 276 -13.17 11.82 -7.29
N LYS A 277 -13.14 11.36 -6.02
CA LYS A 277 -11.93 11.45 -5.17
C LYS A 277 -10.77 10.57 -5.63
N PHE A 278 -11.05 9.56 -6.44
CA PHE A 278 -10.03 8.66 -6.99
C PHE A 278 -9.78 8.93 -8.47
N HIS A 279 -9.29 10.14 -8.79
CA HIS A 279 -8.86 10.50 -10.15
C HIS A 279 -7.34 10.37 -10.34
N ASN A 280 -6.56 10.48 -9.26
CA ASN A 280 -5.11 10.30 -9.33
C ASN A 280 -4.79 8.81 -9.55
N PRO A 281 -4.02 8.43 -10.59
CA PRO A 281 -3.78 7.02 -10.94
C PRO A 281 -3.04 6.24 -9.85
N MET A 282 -2.22 6.91 -9.02
CA MET A 282 -1.57 6.27 -7.89
C MET A 282 -2.54 5.95 -6.75
N SER A 283 -3.49 6.85 -6.48
CA SER A 283 -4.56 6.59 -5.50
C SER A 283 -5.40 5.38 -5.91
N ILE A 284 -5.71 5.25 -7.21
CA ILE A 284 -6.42 4.10 -7.76
C ILE A 284 -5.60 2.83 -7.59
N ALA A 285 -4.30 2.88 -7.89
CA ALA A 285 -3.41 1.72 -7.77
C ALA A 285 -3.36 1.14 -6.34
N GLN A 286 -3.55 1.97 -5.30
CA GLN A 286 -3.53 1.51 -3.91
C GLN A 286 -4.87 0.93 -3.42
N ILE A 287 -6.00 1.36 -3.99
CA ILE A 287 -7.33 0.88 -3.61
C ILE A 287 -7.83 -0.28 -4.50
N LEU A 288 -7.45 -0.30 -5.78
CA LEU A 288 -7.95 -1.27 -6.77
C LEU A 288 -7.73 -2.74 -6.35
N PRO A 289 -6.58 -3.16 -5.79
CA PRO A 289 -6.42 -4.53 -5.28
C PRO A 289 -7.52 -4.89 -4.28
N SER A 290 -7.79 -4.03 -3.29
CA SER A 290 -8.82 -4.26 -2.28
C SER A 290 -10.23 -4.36 -2.89
N LEU A 291 -10.54 -3.52 -3.89
CA LEU A 291 -11.82 -3.58 -4.62
C LEU A 291 -11.99 -4.88 -5.41
N LYS A 292 -10.90 -5.46 -5.88
CA LYS A 292 -10.86 -6.76 -6.58
C LYS A 292 -10.66 -7.95 -5.63
N GLY A 293 -10.69 -7.72 -4.31
CA GLY A 293 -10.51 -8.77 -3.30
C GLY A 293 -9.09 -9.36 -3.30
N LYS A 294 -8.10 -8.55 -3.66
CA LYS A 294 -6.68 -8.89 -3.75
C LYS A 294 -5.85 -8.03 -2.81
N THR A 295 -4.64 -8.52 -2.55
CA THR A 295 -3.62 -7.82 -1.78
C THR A 295 -2.27 -7.95 -2.47
N TYR A 296 -1.27 -7.20 -2.01
CA TYR A 296 0.10 -7.40 -2.48
C TYR A 296 0.66 -8.79 -2.13
N LEU A 297 0.07 -9.55 -1.20
CA LEU A 297 0.45 -10.95 -0.95
C LEU A 297 0.08 -11.88 -2.12
N ASP A 298 -0.85 -11.48 -2.98
CA ASP A 298 -1.30 -12.26 -4.13
C ASP A 298 -0.40 -12.08 -5.37
N VAL A 299 0.58 -11.17 -5.32
CA VAL A 299 1.52 -10.90 -6.42
C VAL A 299 2.21 -12.15 -6.98
N PRO A 300 2.71 -13.11 -6.16
CA PRO A 300 3.33 -14.33 -6.68
C PRO A 300 2.35 -15.30 -7.35
N HIS A 301 1.04 -15.07 -7.22
CA HIS A 301 -0.03 -15.95 -7.71
C HIS A 301 -0.75 -15.38 -8.93
N VAL A 302 -0.28 -14.26 -9.49
CA VAL A 302 -0.82 -13.70 -10.73
C VAL A 302 -0.60 -14.69 -11.89
N SER A 303 -1.67 -14.96 -12.64
CA SER A 303 -1.61 -15.74 -13.87
C SER A 303 -1.36 -14.81 -15.05
N CYS A 304 -0.26 -15.03 -15.77
CA CYS A 304 0.09 -14.25 -16.97
C CYS A 304 -0.42 -14.91 -18.27
N ILE A 305 -1.38 -15.84 -18.16
CA ILE A 305 -2.02 -16.46 -19.33
C ILE A 305 -3.01 -15.45 -19.92
N PRO A 306 -3.02 -15.21 -21.25
CA PRO A 306 -3.94 -14.27 -21.87
C PRO A 306 -5.40 -14.76 -21.70
N GLY A 307 -6.13 -14.16 -20.76
CA GLY A 307 -7.58 -14.28 -20.64
C GLY A 307 -8.20 -12.94 -21.05
N HIS A 308 -8.78 -12.88 -22.25
CA HIS A 308 -9.38 -11.65 -22.77
C HIS A 308 -10.70 -11.37 -22.06
N GLU A 309 -10.73 -10.41 -21.14
CA GLU A 309 -11.94 -9.62 -20.89
C GLU A 309 -11.81 -8.33 -21.71
N GLY A 310 -12.68 -8.17 -22.71
CA GLY A 310 -12.67 -6.97 -23.54
C GLY A 310 -12.87 -5.71 -22.70
N GLN A 311 -12.18 -4.63 -23.05
CA GLN A 311 -12.28 -3.35 -22.36
C GLN A 311 -13.76 -2.91 -22.29
N PRO A 312 -14.31 -2.67 -21.07
CA PRO A 312 -15.70 -2.25 -20.94
C PRO A 312 -15.94 -0.93 -21.69
N THR A 313 -17.07 -0.83 -22.40
CA THR A 313 -17.50 0.43 -22.98
C THR A 313 -17.83 1.39 -21.85
N LEU A 314 -16.96 2.37 -21.62
CA LEU A 314 -17.21 3.41 -20.63
C LEU A 314 -18.48 4.20 -21.01
N PRO A 315 -19.39 4.47 -20.06
CA PRO A 315 -20.34 5.55 -20.23
C PRO A 315 -19.54 6.82 -20.47
N SER A 316 -19.89 7.56 -21.53
CA SER A 316 -19.29 8.87 -21.78
C SER A 316 -19.48 9.72 -20.53
N GLN A 317 -18.38 10.04 -19.84
CA GLN A 317 -18.41 11.05 -18.80
C GLN A 317 -18.78 12.36 -19.49
N THR A 318 -20.03 12.77 -19.34
CA THR A 318 -20.46 14.12 -19.66
C THR A 318 -19.66 15.06 -18.79
N ASN A 319 -18.57 15.61 -19.34
CA ASN A 319 -17.99 16.83 -18.80
C ASN A 319 -19.13 17.85 -18.77
N PRO A 320 -19.47 18.42 -17.60
CA PRO A 320 -20.37 19.55 -17.57
C PRO A 320 -19.84 20.59 -18.55
N ALA A 321 -20.74 21.13 -19.39
CA ALA A 321 -20.38 22.24 -20.27
C ALA A 321 -19.64 23.30 -19.44
N PRO A 322 -18.61 23.97 -19.97
CA PRO A 322 -17.88 24.99 -19.23
C PRO A 322 -18.85 26.15 -18.96
N THR A 323 -19.53 26.08 -17.82
CA THR A 323 -20.19 27.22 -17.21
C THR A 323 -19.12 28.28 -17.05
N SER A 324 -19.41 29.54 -17.40
CA SER A 324 -18.46 30.64 -17.26
C SER A 324 -18.07 30.74 -15.79
N ALA A 325 -16.98 30.06 -15.41
CA ALA A 325 -16.57 29.90 -14.04
C ALA A 325 -16.07 31.27 -13.56
N SER A 326 -16.75 31.83 -12.56
CA SER A 326 -16.30 33.05 -11.91
C SER A 326 -14.89 32.85 -11.35
N ASN A 327 -14.10 33.92 -11.34
CA ASN A 327 -12.81 33.88 -10.65
C ASN A 327 -13.04 33.75 -9.14
N ILE A 328 -12.18 32.96 -8.50
CA ILE A 328 -12.03 32.91 -7.04
C ILE A 328 -10.72 33.59 -6.65
N THR A 329 -10.64 34.07 -5.42
CA THR A 329 -9.41 34.61 -4.84
C THR A 329 -8.93 33.68 -3.74
N VAL A 330 -7.68 33.23 -3.83
CA VAL A 330 -7.00 32.40 -2.83
C VAL A 330 -5.94 33.25 -2.14
N ILE A 331 -5.88 33.17 -0.82
CA ILE A 331 -4.83 33.81 -0.01
C ILE A 331 -3.70 32.79 0.08
N TYR A 332 -2.57 33.07 -0.55
CA TYR A 332 -1.43 32.16 -0.57
C TYR A 332 -0.27 32.71 0.24
N THR A 333 0.14 31.97 1.27
CA THR A 333 1.26 32.31 2.15
C THR A 333 2.40 31.31 1.98
N ILE A 334 3.63 31.80 1.85
CA ILE A 334 4.86 31.00 1.94
C ILE A 334 5.57 31.34 3.25
N ASN A 335 5.96 30.32 4.02
CA ASN A 335 6.56 30.50 5.33
C ASN A 335 7.78 29.58 5.50
N ASN A 336 8.91 30.17 5.91
CA ASN A 336 10.06 29.46 6.41
C ASN A 336 10.48 30.02 7.77
N GLN A 337 10.38 29.19 8.81
CA GLN A 337 10.80 29.51 10.18
C GLN A 337 11.83 28.50 10.72
N LEU A 338 12.34 27.60 9.89
CA LEU A 338 13.30 26.59 10.32
C LEU A 338 14.66 27.24 10.60
N ARG A 339 15.09 27.15 11.86
CA ARG A 339 16.41 27.62 12.29
C ARG A 339 17.52 26.82 11.59
N GLY A 340 18.55 27.51 11.11
CA GLY A 340 19.70 26.88 10.42
C GLY A 340 19.56 26.83 8.90
N VAL A 341 18.44 27.33 8.34
CA VAL A 341 18.28 27.61 6.91
C VAL A 341 18.34 29.12 6.74
N GLU A 342 19.19 29.62 5.84
CA GLU A 342 19.69 31.01 5.84
C GLU A 342 18.64 32.11 5.58
N LEU A 343 17.37 31.77 5.32
CA LEU A 343 16.32 32.74 4.97
C LEU A 343 15.01 32.47 5.70
N HIS A 344 14.71 33.28 6.72
CA HIS A 344 13.38 33.31 7.34
C HIS A 344 12.49 34.27 6.58
N PHE A 345 11.28 33.83 6.22
CA PHE A 345 10.32 34.68 5.52
C PHE A 345 8.89 34.22 5.81
N ASN A 346 7.96 35.16 5.73
CA ASN A 346 6.52 34.92 5.80
C ASN A 346 5.83 35.92 4.88
N GLU A 347 5.50 35.48 3.68
CA GLU A 347 5.03 36.35 2.61
C GLU A 347 3.68 35.87 2.12
N THR A 348 2.77 36.80 1.89
CA THR A 348 1.38 36.49 1.52
C THR A 348 0.97 37.28 0.28
N ILE A 349 0.27 36.60 -0.63
CA ILE A 349 -0.27 37.20 -1.85
C ILE A 349 -1.69 36.71 -2.10
N ASN A 350 -2.55 37.62 -2.58
CA ASN A 350 -3.88 37.27 -3.06
C ASN A 350 -3.80 36.92 -4.54
N VAL A 351 -4.19 35.70 -4.88
CA VAL A 351 -4.12 35.15 -6.24
C VAL A 351 -5.53 34.93 -6.75
N SER A 352 -5.85 35.45 -7.93
CA SER A 352 -7.15 35.23 -8.57
C SER A 352 -7.02 34.20 -9.69
N VAL A 353 -7.78 33.10 -9.60
CA VAL A 353 -7.80 32.01 -10.59
C VAL A 353 -9.26 31.66 -10.93
N LYS A 354 -9.48 30.89 -12.00
CA LYS A 354 -10.84 30.43 -12.33
C LYS A 354 -11.29 29.40 -11.28
N ALA A 355 -12.58 29.41 -10.91
CA ALA A 355 -13.12 28.36 -10.06
C ALA A 355 -12.88 26.97 -10.70
N GLY A 356 -12.46 26.00 -9.89
CA GLY A 356 -12.11 24.65 -10.35
C GLY A 356 -10.66 24.48 -10.83
N SER A 357 -9.86 25.55 -10.88
CA SER A 357 -8.41 25.42 -11.06
C SER A 357 -7.77 24.73 -9.85
N VAL A 358 -6.80 23.86 -10.10
CA VAL A 358 -6.01 23.20 -9.05
C VAL A 358 -5.03 24.15 -8.39
N LEU A 359 -4.57 23.81 -7.19
CA LEU A 359 -3.66 24.62 -6.39
C LEU A 359 -2.35 24.97 -7.14
N LEU A 360 -1.86 24.09 -8.01
CA LEU A 360 -0.70 24.36 -8.85
C LEU A 360 -0.86 25.65 -9.68
N VAL A 361 -2.07 25.94 -10.18
CA VAL A 361 -2.35 27.18 -10.94
C VAL A 361 -2.22 28.42 -10.05
N VAL A 362 -2.57 28.30 -8.75
CA VAL A 362 -2.36 29.38 -7.77
C VAL A 362 -0.88 29.65 -7.58
N LEU A 363 -0.06 28.60 -7.49
CA LEU A 363 1.39 28.69 -7.35
C LEU A 363 2.03 29.33 -8.60
N GLU A 364 1.61 28.90 -9.80
CA GLU A 364 2.07 29.45 -11.08
C GLU A 364 1.75 30.95 -11.21
N GLU A 365 0.52 31.35 -10.87
CA GLU A 365 0.11 32.75 -10.93
C GLU A 365 0.79 33.59 -9.83
N ALA A 366 1.06 33.03 -8.65
CA ALA A 366 1.86 33.70 -7.62
C ALA A 366 3.30 33.94 -8.10
N GLN A 367 3.95 32.92 -8.66
CA GLN A 367 5.29 33.01 -9.25
C GLN A 367 5.35 34.07 -10.38
N ARG A 368 4.32 34.13 -11.23
CA ARG A 368 4.23 35.11 -12.32
C ARG A 368 4.18 36.55 -11.81
N ARG A 369 3.57 36.78 -10.64
CA ARG A 369 3.40 38.11 -10.03
C ARG A 369 4.59 38.55 -9.20
N SER A 370 5.31 37.63 -8.58
CA SER A 370 6.45 37.96 -7.71
C SER A 370 7.48 36.83 -7.68
N SER A 371 8.75 37.21 -7.86
CA SER A 371 9.89 36.28 -7.82
C SER A 371 10.08 35.62 -6.45
N MET A 372 9.53 36.19 -5.36
CA MET A 372 9.53 35.53 -4.04
C MET A 372 8.75 34.22 -4.02
N PHE A 373 7.74 34.08 -4.88
CA PHE A 373 6.92 32.86 -4.96
C PHE A 373 7.43 31.89 -6.04
N LYS A 374 8.66 32.08 -6.54
CA LYS A 374 9.28 31.14 -7.47
C LYS A 374 9.36 29.76 -6.82
N PHE A 375 8.95 28.73 -7.53
CA PHE A 375 8.98 27.36 -7.05
C PHE A 375 9.49 26.40 -8.13
N GLU A 376 9.95 25.24 -7.69
CA GLU A 376 10.36 24.13 -8.54
C GLU A 376 9.56 22.88 -8.16
N THR A 377 9.40 21.98 -9.12
CA THR A 377 8.67 20.72 -8.90
C THR A 377 9.48 19.53 -9.35
N THR A 378 9.24 18.39 -8.70
CA THR A 378 9.82 17.10 -9.04
C THR A 378 8.68 16.11 -9.28
N MET A 379 8.75 15.36 -10.39
CA MET A 379 7.75 14.34 -10.71
C MET A 379 7.98 13.08 -9.88
N THR A 380 6.91 12.52 -9.33
CA THR A 380 6.93 11.28 -8.54
C THR A 380 5.81 10.33 -8.99
N SER A 381 5.75 9.15 -8.36
CA SER A 381 4.65 8.20 -8.56
C SER A 381 3.27 8.80 -8.25
N TRP A 382 3.18 9.77 -7.34
CA TRP A 382 1.94 10.46 -6.95
C TRP A 382 1.65 11.72 -7.77
N GLY A 383 2.57 12.15 -8.63
CA GLY A 383 2.47 13.39 -9.38
C GLY A 383 3.53 14.41 -8.98
N LEU A 384 3.25 15.69 -9.24
CA LEU A 384 4.19 16.79 -8.99
C LEU A 384 4.26 17.12 -7.49
N VAL A 385 5.47 17.00 -6.93
CA VAL A 385 5.81 17.49 -5.60
C VAL A 385 6.50 18.84 -5.75
N VAL A 386 6.14 19.81 -4.91
CA VAL A 386 6.84 21.09 -4.84
C VAL A 386 8.14 20.88 -4.06
N SER A 387 9.25 20.81 -4.78
CA SER A 387 10.57 20.47 -4.23
C SER A 387 11.33 21.69 -3.73
N SER A 388 10.97 22.90 -4.18
CA SER A 388 11.60 24.14 -3.73
C SER A 388 10.65 25.32 -3.84
N ILE A 389 10.71 26.25 -2.89
CA ILE A 389 10.05 27.56 -2.98
C ILE A 389 11.05 28.61 -2.51
N ASN A 390 11.16 29.71 -3.26
CA ASN A 390 12.08 30.81 -2.98
C ASN A 390 13.55 30.34 -2.83
N ASN A 391 13.96 29.37 -3.67
CA ASN A 391 15.28 28.72 -3.65
C ASN A 391 15.57 27.89 -2.38
N ILE A 392 14.58 27.61 -1.54
CA ILE A 392 14.71 26.70 -0.41
C ILE A 392 14.16 25.34 -0.81
N ALA A 393 15.07 24.41 -1.08
CA ALA A 393 14.75 23.05 -1.51
C ALA A 393 14.51 22.11 -0.33
N GLU A 394 13.66 21.12 -0.54
CA GLU A 394 13.55 19.96 0.34
C GLU A 394 14.88 19.19 0.42
N ASN A 395 15.09 18.48 1.53
CA ASN A 395 16.33 17.74 1.74
C ASN A 395 16.06 16.49 2.59
N VAL A 396 16.27 15.32 1.97
CA VAL A 396 16.01 14.02 2.61
C VAL A 396 16.96 13.77 3.79
N HIS A 397 18.21 14.23 3.74
CA HIS A 397 19.18 14.09 4.83
C HIS A 397 18.82 14.96 6.04
N HIS A 398 18.33 16.17 5.80
CA HIS A 398 17.86 17.08 6.85
C HIS A 398 16.39 16.85 7.23
N ARG A 399 15.72 15.93 6.51
CA ARG A 399 14.30 15.59 6.66
C ARG A 399 13.40 16.82 6.57
N THR A 400 13.71 17.72 5.65
CA THR A 400 12.98 18.98 5.42
C THR A 400 12.16 18.92 4.14
N TYR A 401 10.96 19.51 4.14
CA TYR A 401 10.04 19.54 3.00
C TYR A 401 9.06 20.71 3.07
N TRP A 402 8.31 20.92 1.98
CA TRP A 402 7.22 21.90 1.92
C TRP A 402 5.87 21.26 2.24
N GLN A 403 5.31 21.60 3.40
CA GLN A 403 3.98 21.17 3.82
C GLN A 403 2.92 22.19 3.39
N PHE A 404 1.89 21.74 2.68
CA PHE A 404 0.75 22.59 2.33
C PHE A 404 -0.39 22.41 3.32
N LEU A 405 -1.01 23.53 3.72
CA LEU A 405 -2.10 23.56 4.69
C LEU A 405 -3.23 24.47 4.21
N SER A 406 -4.47 24.08 4.50
CA SER A 406 -5.63 24.99 4.50
C SER A 406 -5.84 25.50 5.92
N GLY A 407 -5.54 26.77 6.15
CA GLY A 407 -5.43 27.36 7.48
C GLY A 407 -4.35 26.66 8.32
N LYS A 408 -4.76 25.80 9.26
CA LYS A 408 -3.87 25.02 10.13
C LYS A 408 -3.87 23.52 9.86
N THR A 409 -4.70 23.07 8.92
CA THR A 409 -4.91 21.65 8.64
C THR A 409 -4.08 21.27 7.41
N PRO A 410 -3.16 20.30 7.52
CA PRO A 410 -2.43 19.80 6.36
C PRO A 410 -3.39 19.27 5.27
N LEU A 411 -3.05 19.55 4.01
CA LEU A 411 -3.80 19.00 2.87
C LEU A 411 -3.55 17.49 2.75
N ASP A 412 -4.54 16.78 2.24
CA ASP A 412 -4.51 15.36 1.93
C ASP A 412 -4.28 15.06 0.43
N GLU A 413 -4.16 16.10 -0.41
CA GLU A 413 -3.93 16.01 -1.85
C GLU A 413 -2.70 16.83 -2.27
N GLY A 414 -2.08 16.43 -3.39
CA GLY A 414 -0.97 17.17 -3.99
C GLY A 414 -1.45 18.46 -4.68
N VAL A 415 -0.53 19.40 -4.94
CA VAL A 415 -0.87 20.69 -5.56
C VAL A 415 -1.50 20.55 -6.95
N ALA A 416 -1.21 19.46 -7.66
CA ALA A 416 -1.78 19.18 -8.98
C ALA A 416 -3.18 18.57 -8.94
N ASP A 417 -3.67 18.17 -7.76
CA ASP A 417 -4.97 17.51 -7.58
C ASP A 417 -5.92 18.37 -6.71
N TYR A 418 -5.40 19.05 -5.69
CA TYR A 418 -6.20 19.85 -4.76
C TYR A 418 -6.87 21.04 -5.45
N ILE A 419 -8.18 21.20 -5.27
CA ILE A 419 -8.96 22.31 -5.80
C ILE A 419 -9.33 23.28 -4.67
N PRO A 420 -8.69 24.47 -4.58
CA PRO A 420 -9.01 25.44 -3.55
C PRO A 420 -10.37 26.11 -3.75
N PHE A 421 -10.99 26.57 -2.66
CA PHE A 421 -12.24 27.33 -2.68
C PHE A 421 -12.03 28.84 -2.50
N ASN A 422 -13.10 29.62 -2.74
CA ASN A 422 -13.00 31.08 -2.69
C ASN A 422 -12.68 31.60 -1.29
N HIS A 423 -11.70 32.51 -1.21
CA HIS A 423 -11.11 33.05 0.01
C HIS A 423 -10.44 32.02 0.92
N GLU A 424 -10.08 30.86 0.39
CA GLU A 424 -9.29 29.89 1.13
C GLU A 424 -7.89 30.43 1.42
N HIS A 425 -7.39 30.15 2.63
CA HIS A 425 -6.03 30.51 3.04
C HIS A 425 -5.12 29.29 2.97
N ILE A 426 -4.33 29.21 1.91
CA ILE A 426 -3.34 28.18 1.70
C ILE A 426 -1.98 28.65 2.21
N THR A 427 -1.34 27.83 3.03
CA THR A 427 0.02 28.06 3.52
C THR A 427 0.95 26.96 3.03
N ALA A 428 2.05 27.32 2.36
CA ALA A 428 3.19 26.44 2.15
C ALA A 428 4.21 26.71 3.26
N ASN A 429 4.41 25.74 4.16
CA ASN A 429 5.28 25.86 5.31
C ASN A 429 6.50 24.94 5.15
N PHE A 430 7.71 25.51 5.19
CA PHE A 430 8.93 24.72 5.20
C PHE A 430 9.15 24.13 6.59
N THR A 431 9.12 22.79 6.69
CA THR A 431 9.12 22.09 7.97
C THR A 431 9.86 20.76 7.89
N GLN A 432 9.92 20.02 9.00
CA GLN A 432 10.62 18.74 9.11
C GLN A 432 9.66 17.57 9.33
N TYR A 433 10.14 16.37 8.98
CA TYR A 433 9.49 15.11 9.27
C TYR A 433 10.46 14.13 9.95
#